data_AF-A0A9D7N9E8-F1
#
_entry.id   AF-A0A9D7N9E8-F1
#
_cell.length_a   1.000
_cell.length_b   1.000
_cell.length_c   1.000
_cell.angle_alpha   90.00
_cell.angle_beta   90.00
_cell.angle_gamma   90.00
#
_symmetry.space_group_name_H-M   'P 1'
#
loop_
_entity.id
_entity.type
_entity.pdbx_description
1 polymer ?
#
loop_
_entity_poly.entity_id
_entity_poly.type
_entity_poly.pdbx_seq_one_letter_code
_entity_poly.pdbx_strand_id
1 'polypeptide(L)'
;MPDTLSIRSFHQQEQALFEDWRAPCSVGLHPWFVSAVAGIRDEQMSWLSRVAQDKKVLFIGECGLDKLQGPDLVYQMFVLEYCLQLAESLRKPLVIHCVRAYEELLSLIKKRQASIPLIIHGFARKPSVLAPLLKEGFFISYGTAILAPNSAAAQSLAQTPLEQLFLETDDKVLPIADLYARAAQIKGLTIVALEAAIQSNWEQLGDKKSFFKHKMSTDNWLVRTELLIGSEKIELLRQANVLVVGLGGVGSFAAEFLCRAGIGSMTIVDGDVVDVSNKNRQLPALDSTVGMPKAEVMAQRMLDINPELQLTVVQTFQQPDYMAQLVRGGFDYVLDCIDSFQPKISLLADCLAGEVNFISSMGAGGRIDPAKVKVDDVFSTYNCPFAQQVRKFLRIKGINKGFPVVFSTELVMPNSLQLTEGSAFKKSYYGTISYLPALFGLHMASHVIREISELW
;
A
#
# COMPACT_ATOMS: atom_id res chain seq x y z
N MET A 1 15.21 -4.36 -6.65
CA MET A 1 14.18 -4.00 -7.64
C MET A 1 12.84 -4.26 -6.98
N PRO A 2 12.04 -3.21 -6.68
CA PRO A 2 10.90 -3.33 -5.76
C PRO A 2 9.66 -4.03 -6.35
N ASP A 3 9.62 -4.27 -7.67
CA ASP A 3 8.42 -4.75 -8.37
C ASP A 3 8.39 -6.28 -8.59
N THR A 4 9.23 -7.03 -7.87
CA THR A 4 9.29 -8.49 -8.03
C THR A 4 8.38 -9.17 -7.02
N LEU A 5 7.35 -9.87 -7.51
CA LEU A 5 6.58 -10.77 -6.66
C LEU A 5 7.48 -11.92 -6.22
N SER A 6 7.94 -11.86 -4.98
CA SER A 6 8.78 -12.90 -4.38
C SER A 6 7.91 -13.92 -3.66
N ILE A 7 7.83 -15.12 -4.22
CA ILE A 7 7.18 -16.26 -3.58
C ILE A 7 8.25 -17.27 -3.26
N ARG A 8 8.48 -17.45 -1.96
CA ARG A 8 9.38 -18.49 -1.49
C ARG A 8 8.64 -19.82 -1.45
N SER A 9 9.25 -20.85 -2.03
CA SER A 9 8.84 -22.24 -1.86
C SER A 9 9.42 -22.79 -0.56
N PHE A 10 8.62 -23.48 0.24
CA PHE A 10 9.06 -24.18 1.45
C PHE A 10 8.80 -25.68 1.34
N HIS A 11 9.74 -26.46 1.87
CA HIS A 11 9.61 -27.90 2.02
C HIS A 11 9.53 -28.29 3.51
N GLN A 12 9.13 -29.53 3.78
CA GLN A 12 8.95 -30.02 5.17
C GLN A 12 10.20 -29.82 6.03
N GLN A 13 11.39 -29.97 5.46
CA GLN A 13 12.67 -29.78 6.15
C GLN A 13 12.88 -28.34 6.64
N GLU A 14 12.18 -27.38 6.06
CA GLU A 14 12.23 -25.95 6.41
C GLU A 14 11.05 -25.53 7.28
N GLN A 15 10.38 -26.45 7.97
CA GLN A 15 9.20 -26.14 8.80
C GLN A 15 9.44 -24.98 9.78
N ALA A 16 10.60 -24.95 10.45
CA ALA A 16 10.94 -23.86 11.38
C ALA A 16 10.97 -22.48 10.69
N LEU A 17 11.53 -22.41 9.47
CA LEU A 17 11.58 -21.18 8.68
C LEU A 17 10.18 -20.77 8.20
N PHE A 18 9.31 -21.73 7.89
CA PHE A 18 7.93 -21.47 7.51
C PHE A 18 7.11 -20.86 8.67
N GLU A 19 7.34 -21.29 9.91
CA GLU A 19 6.60 -20.79 11.08
C GLU A 19 6.81 -19.28 11.29
N ASP A 20 8.03 -18.79 11.03
CA ASP A 20 8.39 -17.37 11.12
C ASP A 20 8.05 -16.57 9.86
N TRP A 21 7.78 -17.24 8.73
CA TRP A 21 7.49 -16.57 7.46
C TRP A 21 6.10 -15.92 7.46
N ARG A 22 6.05 -14.63 7.08
CA ARG A 22 4.79 -13.84 7.06
C ARG A 22 4.33 -13.46 5.65
N ALA A 23 5.20 -13.53 4.66
CA ALA A 23 4.88 -13.18 3.27
C ALA A 23 4.17 -14.33 2.53
N PRO A 24 3.54 -14.06 1.38
CA PRO A 24 3.01 -15.11 0.52
C PRO A 24 4.07 -16.16 0.16
N CYS A 25 3.66 -17.43 0.13
CA CYS A 25 4.58 -18.53 -0.16
C CYS A 25 3.91 -19.69 -0.92
N SER A 26 4.75 -20.59 -1.41
CA SER A 26 4.37 -21.92 -1.88
C SER A 26 4.85 -22.95 -0.87
N VAL A 27 4.11 -24.04 -0.67
CA VAL A 27 4.53 -25.16 0.18
C VAL A 27 4.32 -26.48 -0.55
N GLY A 28 5.32 -27.35 -0.54
CA GLY A 28 5.25 -28.58 -1.34
C GLY A 28 6.18 -29.67 -0.87
N LEU A 29 5.90 -30.88 -1.35
CA LEU A 29 6.74 -32.06 -1.18
C LEU A 29 7.58 -32.25 -2.44
N HIS A 30 8.79 -31.67 -2.45
CA HIS A 30 9.68 -31.74 -3.60
C HIS A 30 10.16 -33.19 -3.84
N PRO A 31 10.22 -33.68 -5.09
CA PRO A 31 10.61 -35.06 -5.39
C PRO A 31 11.97 -35.47 -4.83
N TRP A 32 12.89 -34.52 -4.60
CA TRP A 32 14.21 -34.82 -4.03
C TRP A 32 14.16 -35.20 -2.54
N PHE A 33 13.13 -34.78 -1.81
CA PHE A 33 13.07 -34.86 -0.34
C PHE A 33 11.95 -35.76 0.18
N VAL A 34 11.18 -36.37 -0.71
CA VAL A 34 10.11 -37.30 -0.33
C VAL A 34 10.66 -38.68 0.01
N SER A 35 10.12 -39.29 1.06
CA SER A 35 10.57 -40.59 1.58
C SER A 35 9.43 -41.59 1.53
N ALA A 36 9.71 -42.82 1.06
CA ALA A 36 8.74 -43.93 1.02
C ALA A 36 8.58 -44.66 2.36
N VAL A 37 9.37 -44.29 3.38
CA VAL A 37 9.28 -44.87 4.73
C VAL A 37 7.96 -44.44 5.36
N ALA A 38 7.09 -45.38 5.70
CA ALA A 38 5.70 -45.11 6.10
C ALA A 38 5.55 -44.01 7.17
N GLY A 39 6.29 -44.08 8.28
CA GLY A 39 6.22 -43.05 9.32
C GLY A 39 6.65 -41.66 8.84
N ILE A 40 7.76 -41.58 8.09
CA ILE A 40 8.25 -40.31 7.54
C ILE A 40 7.27 -39.76 6.51
N ARG A 41 6.80 -40.61 5.57
CA ARG A 41 5.79 -40.26 4.56
C ARG A 41 4.56 -39.63 5.19
N ASP A 42 3.99 -40.30 6.18
CA ASP A 42 2.74 -39.91 6.82
C ASP A 42 2.93 -38.58 7.57
N GLU A 43 4.11 -38.33 8.14
CA GLU A 43 4.50 -37.02 8.69
C GLU A 43 4.60 -35.94 7.61
N GLN A 44 5.22 -36.21 6.44
CA GLN A 44 5.34 -35.18 5.39
C GLN A 44 3.97 -34.80 4.81
N MET A 45 3.09 -35.79 4.61
CA MET A 45 1.73 -35.56 4.12
C MET A 45 0.90 -34.80 5.16
N SER A 46 0.99 -35.19 6.43
CA SER A 46 0.30 -34.49 7.52
C SER A 46 0.78 -33.05 7.67
N TRP A 47 2.09 -32.82 7.55
CA TRP A 47 2.67 -31.48 7.54
C TRP A 47 2.09 -30.65 6.40
N LEU A 48 2.15 -31.16 5.15
CA LEU A 48 1.69 -30.43 3.98
C LEU A 48 0.21 -30.06 4.11
N SER A 49 -0.66 -31.03 4.44
CA SER A 49 -2.09 -30.79 4.63
C SER A 49 -2.41 -29.71 5.67
N ARG A 50 -1.62 -29.66 6.76
CA ARG A 50 -1.77 -28.66 7.82
C ARG A 50 -1.32 -27.28 7.35
N VAL A 51 -0.11 -27.15 6.82
CA VAL A 51 0.44 -25.83 6.44
C VAL A 51 -0.24 -25.26 5.21
N ALA A 52 -0.69 -26.12 4.30
CA ALA A 52 -1.41 -25.74 3.10
C ALA A 52 -2.72 -25.01 3.38
N GLN A 53 -3.29 -25.10 4.58
CA GLN A 53 -4.51 -24.37 4.94
C GLN A 53 -4.25 -22.92 5.33
N ASP A 54 -3.00 -22.54 5.61
CA ASP A 54 -2.66 -21.17 5.94
C ASP A 54 -2.99 -20.22 4.76
N LYS A 55 -3.50 -19.03 5.10
CA LYS A 55 -3.84 -17.97 4.14
C LYS A 55 -2.61 -17.43 3.41
N LYS A 56 -1.42 -17.47 4.03
CA LYS A 56 -0.17 -17.05 3.40
C LYS A 56 0.31 -18.00 2.30
N VAL A 57 -0.15 -19.25 2.34
CA VAL A 57 0.17 -20.25 1.30
C VAL A 57 -0.72 -20.01 0.09
N LEU A 58 -0.12 -19.56 -1.01
CA LEU A 58 -0.85 -19.29 -2.25
C LEU A 58 -0.84 -20.49 -3.20
N PHE A 59 0.16 -21.36 -3.09
CA PHE A 59 0.44 -22.45 -4.03
C PHE A 59 0.74 -23.73 -3.27
N ILE A 60 0.39 -24.85 -3.90
CA ILE A 60 0.94 -26.15 -3.52
C ILE A 60 2.10 -26.44 -4.48
N GLY A 61 3.27 -26.74 -3.93
CA GLY A 61 4.50 -26.97 -4.68
C GLY A 61 5.71 -26.24 -4.07
N GLU A 62 6.92 -26.46 -4.56
CA GLU A 62 7.25 -27.31 -5.69
C GLU A 62 7.11 -28.80 -5.35
N CYS A 63 6.39 -29.53 -6.18
CA CYS A 63 6.22 -30.99 -6.11
C CYS A 63 6.29 -31.57 -7.52
N GLY A 64 6.44 -32.88 -7.70
CA GLY A 64 6.40 -33.46 -9.05
C GLY A 64 7.32 -34.63 -9.27
N LEU A 65 7.92 -34.70 -10.45
CA LEU A 65 8.60 -35.88 -10.97
C LEU A 65 10.02 -35.56 -11.44
N ASP A 66 11.01 -36.29 -10.95
CA ASP A 66 12.40 -36.21 -11.35
C ASP A 66 12.96 -37.62 -11.55
N LYS A 67 13.21 -38.03 -12.81
CA LYS A 67 13.81 -39.34 -13.09
C LYS A 67 15.28 -39.44 -12.67
N LEU A 68 15.92 -38.34 -12.29
CA LEU A 68 17.34 -38.30 -11.94
C LEU A 68 17.58 -38.28 -10.42
N GLN A 69 16.60 -37.84 -9.63
CA GLN A 69 16.73 -37.63 -8.19
C GLN A 69 15.49 -38.05 -7.42
N GLY A 70 15.66 -38.40 -6.15
CA GLY A 70 14.57 -38.81 -5.27
C GLY A 70 14.27 -40.32 -5.30
N PRO A 71 13.14 -40.75 -4.71
CA PRO A 71 12.69 -42.14 -4.72
C PRO A 71 12.23 -42.57 -6.12
N ASP A 72 11.82 -43.83 -6.28
CA ASP A 72 11.38 -44.32 -7.59
C ASP A 72 10.17 -43.55 -8.14
N LEU A 73 10.02 -43.57 -9.47
CA LEU A 73 9.01 -42.77 -10.16
C LEU A 73 7.58 -43.13 -9.75
N VAL A 74 7.31 -44.39 -9.38
CA VAL A 74 5.97 -44.81 -8.93
C VAL A 74 5.63 -44.10 -7.62
N TYR A 75 6.58 -44.02 -6.70
CA TYR A 75 6.39 -43.29 -5.46
C TYR A 75 6.27 -41.78 -5.68
N GLN A 76 7.08 -41.19 -6.56
CA GLN A 76 6.94 -39.76 -6.89
C GLN A 76 5.56 -39.46 -7.51
N MET A 77 5.04 -40.33 -8.37
CA MET A 77 3.68 -40.22 -8.92
C MET A 77 2.61 -40.28 -7.83
N PHE A 78 2.78 -41.16 -6.85
CA PHE A 78 1.88 -41.24 -5.69
C PHE A 78 1.86 -39.93 -4.89
N VAL A 79 3.03 -39.32 -4.63
CA VAL A 79 3.10 -38.03 -3.91
C VAL A 79 2.55 -36.88 -4.74
N LEU A 80 2.83 -36.83 -6.05
CA LEU A 80 2.27 -35.83 -6.94
C LEU A 80 0.74 -35.91 -7.00
N GLU A 81 0.20 -37.12 -7.05
CA GLU A 81 -1.25 -37.34 -7.03
C GLU A 81 -1.89 -36.86 -5.73
N TYR A 82 -1.23 -37.07 -4.60
CA TYR A 82 -1.65 -36.50 -3.31
C TYR A 82 -1.63 -34.96 -3.33
N CYS A 83 -0.54 -34.36 -3.82
CA CYS A 83 -0.42 -32.89 -3.90
C CYS A 83 -1.49 -32.28 -4.81
N LEU A 84 -1.80 -32.94 -5.94
CA LEU A 84 -2.86 -32.54 -6.85
C LEU A 84 -4.23 -32.56 -6.16
N GLN A 85 -4.58 -33.66 -5.48
CA GLN A 85 -5.85 -33.77 -4.76
C GLN A 85 -5.99 -32.71 -3.66
N LEU A 86 -4.92 -32.46 -2.91
CA LEU A 86 -4.90 -31.42 -1.88
C LEU A 86 -5.09 -30.04 -2.50
N ALA A 87 -4.37 -29.72 -3.56
CA ALA A 87 -4.46 -28.44 -4.27
C ALA A 87 -5.87 -28.20 -4.81
N GLU A 88 -6.52 -29.23 -5.38
CA GLU A 88 -7.91 -29.15 -5.85
C GLU A 88 -8.89 -28.91 -4.70
N SER A 89 -8.76 -29.65 -3.59
CA SER A 89 -9.61 -29.48 -2.40
C SER A 89 -9.53 -28.06 -1.81
N LEU A 90 -8.36 -27.44 -1.89
CA LEU A 90 -8.10 -26.09 -1.38
C LEU A 90 -8.27 -25.00 -2.44
N ARG A 91 -8.57 -25.37 -3.69
CA ARG A 91 -8.63 -24.47 -4.86
C ARG A 91 -7.37 -23.61 -5.02
N LYS A 92 -6.20 -24.22 -4.80
CA LYS A 92 -4.89 -23.57 -4.96
C LYS A 92 -4.22 -24.09 -6.23
N PRO A 93 -3.51 -23.25 -7.01
CA PRO A 93 -2.72 -23.72 -8.13
C PRO A 93 -1.60 -24.67 -7.70
N LEU A 94 -1.18 -25.53 -8.61
CA LEU A 94 -0.10 -26.51 -8.39
C LEU A 94 1.16 -26.11 -9.17
N VAL A 95 2.27 -25.94 -8.46
CA VAL A 95 3.61 -25.69 -9.05
C VAL A 95 4.37 -27.01 -9.14
N ILE A 96 4.80 -27.34 -10.35
CA ILE A 96 5.25 -28.69 -10.72
C ILE A 96 6.68 -28.70 -11.21
N HIS A 97 7.54 -29.41 -10.47
CA HIS A 97 8.88 -29.83 -10.89
C HIS A 97 8.77 -31.01 -11.84
N CYS A 98 9.36 -30.92 -13.03
CA CYS A 98 9.36 -32.04 -13.95
C CYS A 98 10.69 -32.18 -14.69
N VAL A 99 11.41 -33.27 -14.41
CA VAL A 99 12.67 -33.61 -15.07
C VAL A 99 12.57 -34.99 -15.72
N ARG A 100 12.52 -34.98 -17.05
CA ARG A 100 12.48 -36.19 -17.92
C ARG A 100 11.25 -37.10 -17.72
N ALA A 101 10.20 -36.61 -17.06
CA ALA A 101 8.98 -37.36 -16.73
C ALA A 101 7.68 -36.71 -17.28
N TYR A 102 7.78 -35.95 -18.38
CA TYR A 102 6.65 -35.18 -18.91
C TYR A 102 5.52 -36.07 -19.45
N GLU A 103 5.84 -37.25 -20.00
CA GLU A 103 4.83 -38.18 -20.51
C GLU A 103 4.00 -38.76 -19.37
N GLU A 104 4.65 -39.13 -18.27
CA GLU A 104 4.00 -39.62 -17.05
C GLU A 104 3.15 -38.53 -16.39
N LEU A 105 3.68 -37.30 -16.32
CA LEU A 105 2.94 -36.15 -15.83
C LEU A 105 1.66 -35.91 -16.65
N LEU A 106 1.78 -35.84 -17.97
CA LEU A 106 0.65 -35.63 -18.87
C LEU A 106 -0.38 -36.78 -18.77
N SER A 107 0.09 -38.02 -18.64
CA SER A 107 -0.78 -39.19 -18.44
C SER A 107 -1.59 -39.07 -17.15
N LEU A 108 -0.96 -38.68 -16.04
CA LEU A 108 -1.61 -38.48 -14.75
C LEU A 108 -2.65 -37.36 -14.82
N ILE A 109 -2.28 -36.19 -15.35
CA ILE A 109 -3.16 -35.02 -15.41
C ILE A 109 -4.38 -35.29 -16.31
N LYS A 110 -4.20 -35.96 -17.45
CA LYS A 110 -5.31 -36.40 -18.32
C LYS A 110 -6.26 -37.35 -17.63
N LYS A 111 -5.72 -38.31 -16.89
CA LYS A 111 -6.52 -39.30 -16.16
C LYS A 111 -7.33 -38.64 -15.03
N ARG A 112 -6.77 -37.62 -14.39
CA ARG A 112 -7.38 -36.92 -13.24
C ARG A 112 -8.29 -35.76 -13.63
N GLN A 113 -8.19 -35.24 -14.85
CA GLN A 113 -8.95 -34.07 -15.32
C GLN A 113 -8.81 -32.89 -14.35
N ALA A 114 -7.55 -32.48 -14.11
CA ALA A 114 -7.24 -31.45 -13.14
C ALA A 114 -8.09 -30.17 -13.34
N SER A 115 -8.65 -29.67 -12.25
CA SER A 115 -9.62 -28.56 -12.24
C SER A 115 -9.03 -27.21 -11.77
N ILE A 116 -7.73 -27.20 -11.49
CA ILE A 116 -6.96 -26.06 -10.99
C ILE A 116 -5.88 -25.66 -11.99
N PRO A 117 -5.36 -24.42 -11.92
CA PRO A 117 -4.21 -24.03 -12.74
C PRO A 117 -2.96 -24.86 -12.39
N LEU A 118 -2.26 -25.32 -13.43
CA LEU A 118 -1.04 -26.11 -13.32
C LEU A 118 0.13 -25.32 -13.91
N ILE A 119 1.22 -25.21 -13.16
CA ILE A 119 2.37 -24.38 -13.52
C ILE A 119 3.61 -25.28 -13.57
N ILE A 120 4.27 -25.36 -14.72
CA ILE A 120 5.61 -25.96 -14.81
C ILE A 120 6.64 -24.91 -14.41
N HIS A 121 7.41 -25.16 -13.36
CA HIS A 121 8.56 -24.32 -13.01
C HIS A 121 9.82 -24.82 -13.74
N GLY A 122 10.79 -23.92 -13.94
CA GLY A 122 12.11 -24.22 -14.45
C GLY A 122 12.16 -24.77 -15.87
N PHE A 123 11.21 -24.41 -16.75
CA PHE A 123 11.10 -25.05 -18.06
C PHE A 123 12.32 -24.75 -18.95
N ALA A 124 13.03 -25.80 -19.35
CA ALA A 124 14.25 -25.69 -20.16
C ALA A 124 14.35 -26.73 -21.31
N ARG A 125 13.20 -27.17 -21.85
CA ARG A 125 13.14 -28.20 -22.91
C ARG A 125 12.79 -27.61 -24.27
N LYS A 126 12.85 -28.46 -25.30
CA LYS A 126 12.56 -28.09 -26.70
C LYS A 126 11.06 -27.89 -26.92
N PRO A 127 10.66 -27.16 -27.98
CA PRO A 127 9.24 -26.96 -28.33
C PRO A 127 8.41 -28.24 -28.48
N SER A 128 9.03 -29.36 -28.87
CA SER A 128 8.36 -30.66 -28.96
C SER A 128 7.82 -31.17 -27.61
N VAL A 129 8.43 -30.78 -26.49
CA VAL A 129 7.97 -31.09 -25.13
C VAL A 129 6.96 -30.04 -24.64
N LEU A 130 7.10 -28.79 -25.09
CA LEU A 130 6.22 -27.68 -24.73
C LEU A 130 4.80 -27.87 -25.27
N ALA A 131 4.66 -28.22 -26.55
CA ALA A 131 3.36 -28.21 -27.23
C ALA A 131 2.29 -29.11 -26.54
N PRO A 132 2.62 -30.33 -26.07
CA PRO A 132 1.67 -31.12 -25.29
C PRO A 132 1.25 -30.47 -23.97
N LEU A 133 2.16 -29.78 -23.26
CA LEU A 133 1.85 -29.10 -22.01
C LEU A 133 0.88 -27.93 -22.23
N LEU A 134 1.14 -27.10 -23.24
CA LEU A 134 0.25 -25.98 -23.58
C LEU A 134 -1.15 -26.46 -23.95
N LYS A 135 -1.23 -27.57 -24.70
CA LYS A 135 -2.52 -28.17 -25.11
C LYS A 135 -3.35 -28.63 -23.91
N GLU A 136 -2.72 -29.11 -22.85
CA GLU A 136 -3.39 -29.49 -21.60
C GLU A 136 -3.59 -28.29 -20.64
N GLY A 137 -3.33 -27.06 -21.10
CA GLY A 137 -3.65 -25.84 -20.34
C GLY A 137 -2.61 -25.42 -19.31
N PHE A 138 -1.40 -25.97 -19.33
CA PHE A 138 -0.36 -25.60 -18.38
C PHE A 138 0.15 -24.17 -18.61
N PHE A 139 0.39 -23.45 -17.52
CA PHE A 139 1.28 -22.30 -17.50
C PHE A 139 2.73 -22.76 -17.47
N ILE A 140 3.60 -22.04 -18.16
CA ILE A 140 5.01 -22.37 -18.30
C ILE A 140 5.84 -21.22 -17.75
N SER A 141 6.59 -21.52 -16.68
CA SER A 141 7.54 -20.60 -16.10
C SER A 141 8.95 -20.88 -16.61
N TYR A 142 9.64 -19.82 -17.01
CA TYR A 142 11.00 -19.88 -17.53
C TYR A 142 11.97 -19.18 -16.60
N GLY A 143 13.09 -19.86 -16.31
CA GLY A 143 14.20 -19.27 -15.57
C GLY A 143 15.36 -18.81 -16.45
N THR A 144 16.51 -18.60 -15.83
CA THR A 144 17.78 -18.16 -16.44
C THR A 144 18.24 -18.95 -17.68
N ALA A 145 17.69 -20.14 -17.95
CA ALA A 145 17.99 -20.92 -19.16
C ALA A 145 17.68 -20.15 -20.47
N ILE A 146 16.80 -19.15 -20.46
CA ILE A 146 16.48 -18.33 -21.64
C ILE A 146 17.56 -17.27 -21.96
N LEU A 147 18.45 -16.99 -21.00
CA LEU A 147 19.56 -16.03 -21.18
C LEU A 147 20.61 -16.58 -22.14
N ALA A 148 20.78 -17.91 -22.18
CA ALA A 148 21.68 -18.56 -23.12
C ALA A 148 21.16 -18.40 -24.57
N PRO A 149 21.98 -17.87 -25.51
CA PRO A 149 21.60 -17.74 -26.91
C PRO A 149 21.24 -19.11 -27.52
N ASN A 150 20.17 -19.17 -28.32
CA ASN A 150 19.70 -20.40 -28.98
C ASN A 150 19.42 -21.59 -28.05
N SER A 151 19.19 -21.36 -26.75
CA SER A 151 18.81 -22.42 -25.83
C SER A 151 17.44 -23.00 -26.21
N ALA A 152 17.23 -24.27 -25.87
CA ALA A 152 15.92 -24.91 -26.04
C ALA A 152 14.82 -24.12 -25.30
N ALA A 153 15.13 -23.60 -24.11
CA ALA A 153 14.24 -22.74 -23.32
C ALA A 153 13.85 -21.47 -24.09
N ALA A 154 14.80 -20.79 -24.74
CA ALA A 154 14.51 -19.58 -25.52
C ALA A 154 13.64 -19.88 -26.76
N GLN A 155 13.87 -21.01 -27.43
CA GLN A 155 13.05 -21.46 -28.56
C GLN A 155 11.62 -21.80 -28.13
N SER A 156 11.47 -22.44 -26.98
CA SER A 156 10.18 -22.74 -26.37
C SER A 156 9.47 -21.47 -25.92
N LEU A 157 10.17 -20.53 -25.26
CA LEU A 157 9.61 -19.25 -24.85
C LEU A 157 9.03 -18.50 -26.05
N ALA A 158 9.72 -18.50 -27.20
CA ALA A 158 9.19 -17.87 -28.41
C ALA A 158 7.79 -18.41 -28.79
N GLN A 159 7.53 -19.69 -28.57
CA GLN A 159 6.27 -20.37 -28.93
C GLN A 159 5.21 -20.39 -27.81
N THR A 160 5.55 -20.09 -26.56
CA THR A 160 4.59 -20.07 -25.44
C THR A 160 3.60 -18.91 -25.57
N PRO A 161 2.27 -19.13 -25.62
CA PRO A 161 1.28 -18.05 -25.62
C PRO A 161 1.46 -17.09 -24.44
N LEU A 162 1.16 -15.81 -24.62
CA LEU A 162 1.37 -14.82 -23.56
C LEU A 162 0.48 -15.10 -22.35
N GLU A 163 -0.71 -15.64 -22.58
CA GLU A 163 -1.71 -16.06 -21.61
C GLU A 163 -1.32 -17.29 -20.78
N GLN A 164 -0.21 -17.96 -21.10
CA GLN A 164 0.29 -19.16 -20.41
C GLN A 164 1.75 -19.00 -19.94
N LEU A 165 2.23 -17.76 -19.81
CA LEU A 165 3.65 -17.46 -19.58
C LEU A 165 3.90 -16.91 -18.16
N PHE A 166 4.92 -17.46 -17.50
CA PHE A 166 5.54 -16.88 -16.30
C PHE A 166 7.08 -16.82 -16.45
N LEU A 167 7.71 -16.05 -15.56
CA LEU A 167 9.15 -15.89 -15.46
C LEU A 167 9.57 -16.00 -14.00
N GLU A 168 10.71 -16.65 -13.73
CA GLU A 168 11.19 -16.89 -12.37
C GLU A 168 12.72 -16.80 -12.30
N THR A 169 13.25 -16.44 -11.13
CA THR A 169 14.71 -16.40 -10.88
C THR A 169 15.23 -17.60 -10.11
N ASP A 170 14.35 -18.37 -9.46
CA ASP A 170 14.72 -19.48 -8.57
C ASP A 170 15.80 -19.01 -7.54
N ASP A 171 16.61 -19.90 -6.98
CA ASP A 171 17.71 -19.55 -6.06
C ASP A 171 18.91 -18.84 -6.73
N LYS A 172 18.78 -18.36 -7.97
CA LYS A 172 19.88 -17.71 -8.67
C LYS A 172 19.96 -16.23 -8.33
N VAL A 173 21.17 -15.80 -7.96
CA VAL A 173 21.51 -14.39 -7.72
C VAL A 173 21.61 -13.64 -9.06
N LEU A 174 20.46 -13.38 -9.68
CA LEU A 174 20.35 -12.61 -10.92
C LEU A 174 19.07 -11.74 -10.86
N PRO A 175 19.15 -10.43 -11.19
CA PRO A 175 17.98 -9.57 -11.21
C PRO A 175 16.90 -10.08 -12.18
N ILE A 176 15.65 -10.22 -11.73
CA ILE A 176 14.55 -10.68 -12.59
C ILE A 176 14.34 -9.77 -13.81
N ALA A 177 14.70 -8.49 -13.74
CA ALA A 177 14.60 -7.56 -14.86
C ALA A 177 15.41 -8.00 -16.08
N ASP A 178 16.57 -8.64 -15.89
CA ASP A 178 17.38 -9.16 -16.99
C ASP A 178 16.64 -10.28 -17.74
N LEU A 179 15.88 -11.08 -16.98
CA LEU A 179 15.03 -12.14 -17.52
C LEU A 179 13.84 -11.56 -18.30
N TYR A 180 13.20 -10.51 -17.78
CA TYR A 180 12.11 -9.80 -18.45
C TYR A 180 12.59 -9.12 -19.73
N ALA A 181 13.73 -8.43 -19.69
CA ALA A 181 14.32 -7.80 -20.87
C ALA A 181 14.61 -8.85 -21.96
N ARG A 182 15.18 -9.99 -21.56
CA ARG A 182 15.45 -11.09 -22.50
C ARG A 182 14.16 -11.71 -23.05
N ALA A 183 13.16 -11.94 -22.21
CA ALA A 183 11.89 -12.50 -22.63
C ALA A 183 11.13 -11.56 -23.58
N ALA A 184 11.11 -10.26 -23.28
CA ALA A 184 10.51 -9.23 -24.13
C ALA A 184 11.18 -9.20 -25.52
N GLN A 185 12.51 -9.30 -25.56
CA GLN A 185 13.27 -9.41 -26.80
C GLN A 185 12.87 -10.66 -27.61
N ILE A 186 12.78 -11.83 -26.96
CA ILE A 186 12.39 -13.10 -27.62
C ILE A 186 10.96 -13.01 -28.15
N LYS A 187 10.07 -12.31 -27.43
CA LYS A 187 8.66 -12.12 -27.79
C LYS A 187 8.41 -11.00 -28.79
N GLY A 188 9.39 -10.15 -29.06
CA GLY A 188 9.18 -8.95 -29.86
C GLY A 188 8.21 -7.96 -29.21
N LEU A 189 8.20 -7.87 -27.88
CA LEU A 189 7.33 -7.01 -27.09
C LEU A 189 8.14 -5.92 -26.37
N THR A 190 7.44 -4.88 -25.94
CA THR A 190 7.98 -3.99 -24.91
C THR A 190 7.95 -4.71 -23.55
N ILE A 191 8.83 -4.30 -22.63
CA ILE A 191 8.86 -4.85 -21.27
C ILE A 191 7.50 -4.63 -20.58
N VAL A 192 6.93 -3.43 -20.72
CA VAL A 192 5.62 -3.07 -20.15
C VAL A 192 4.49 -3.98 -20.66
N ALA A 193 4.48 -4.32 -21.95
CA ALA A 193 3.46 -5.21 -22.50
C ALA A 193 3.60 -6.65 -21.97
N LEU A 194 4.85 -7.12 -21.79
CA LEU A 194 5.11 -8.43 -21.21
C LEU A 194 4.72 -8.48 -19.72
N GLU A 195 5.02 -7.42 -18.96
CA GLU A 195 4.63 -7.27 -17.56
C GLU A 195 3.10 -7.33 -17.41
N ALA A 196 2.37 -6.55 -18.21
CA ALA A 196 0.91 -6.56 -18.19
C ALA A 196 0.32 -7.95 -18.50
N ALA A 197 0.90 -8.68 -19.45
CA ALA A 197 0.47 -10.03 -19.79
C ALA A 197 0.71 -11.01 -18.62
N ILE A 198 1.91 -11.01 -18.03
CA ILE A 198 2.25 -11.87 -16.90
C ILE A 198 1.38 -11.54 -15.68
N GLN A 199 1.09 -10.26 -15.44
CA GLN A 199 0.18 -9.83 -14.39
C GLN A 199 -1.24 -10.37 -14.62
N SER A 200 -1.78 -10.23 -15.83
CA SER A 200 -3.08 -10.79 -16.20
C SER A 200 -3.13 -12.31 -15.96
N ASN A 201 -2.06 -13.04 -16.28
CA ASN A 201 -1.98 -14.48 -16.01
C ASN A 201 -2.04 -14.78 -14.52
N TRP A 202 -1.34 -13.98 -13.71
CA TRP A 202 -1.35 -14.13 -12.27
C TRP A 202 -2.75 -13.94 -11.68
N GLU A 203 -3.49 -12.96 -12.17
CA GLU A 203 -4.89 -12.71 -11.77
C GLU A 203 -5.83 -13.87 -12.12
N GLN A 204 -5.50 -14.66 -13.15
CA GLN A 204 -6.25 -15.86 -13.53
C GLN A 204 -6.01 -17.08 -12.63
N LEU A 205 -4.95 -17.08 -11.80
CA LEU A 205 -4.59 -18.21 -10.93
C LEU A 205 -5.54 -18.40 -9.70
N GLY A 206 -6.65 -17.67 -9.63
CA GLY A 206 -7.75 -17.88 -8.66
C GLY A 206 -8.43 -16.58 -8.23
N ASP A 207 -9.53 -16.68 -7.46
CA ASP A 207 -10.26 -15.54 -6.85
C ASP A 207 -9.44 -14.92 -5.69
N LYS A 208 -8.26 -14.41 -6.05
CA LYS A 208 -7.27 -13.78 -5.18
C LYS A 208 -7.26 -12.28 -5.38
N LYS A 209 -8.43 -11.71 -5.69
CA LYS A 209 -8.69 -10.25 -5.60
C LYS A 209 -8.33 -9.67 -4.23
N SER A 210 -8.20 -10.50 -3.18
CA SER A 210 -7.77 -10.06 -1.85
C SER A 210 -6.25 -10.08 -1.61
N PHE A 211 -5.45 -10.73 -2.48
CA PHE A 211 -3.99 -10.85 -2.29
C PHE A 211 -3.19 -9.92 -3.19
N PHE A 212 -3.80 -9.41 -4.27
CA PHE A 212 -3.43 -8.13 -4.90
C PHE A 212 -4.06 -6.94 -4.19
N LYS A 213 -3.95 -6.90 -2.85
CA LYS A 213 -4.20 -5.66 -2.11
C LYS A 213 -3.04 -4.68 -2.19
N HIS A 214 -2.02 -4.95 -3.01
CA HIS A 214 -1.37 -3.90 -3.77
C HIS A 214 -2.07 -3.83 -5.11
N LYS A 215 -3.27 -3.24 -5.08
CA LYS A 215 -3.98 -2.86 -6.27
C LYS A 215 -3.05 -1.88 -6.98
N MET A 216 -2.45 -2.32 -8.09
CA MET A 216 -2.42 -1.43 -9.25
C MET A 216 -3.90 -1.19 -9.55
N SER A 217 -4.46 -0.18 -8.87
CA SER A 217 -5.37 0.74 -9.54
C SER A 217 -4.85 0.85 -10.96
N THR A 218 -5.71 0.57 -11.93
CA THR A 218 -5.41 0.67 -13.35
C THR A 218 -4.88 2.04 -13.78
N ASP A 219 -4.78 2.98 -12.84
CA ASP A 219 -3.82 4.08 -12.83
C ASP A 219 -3.02 4.07 -11.50
N ASN A 220 -1.73 3.74 -11.49
CA ASN A 220 -0.85 4.10 -10.37
C ASN A 220 -0.65 5.62 -10.43
N TRP A 221 -1.66 6.34 -9.96
CA TRP A 221 -1.69 7.81 -9.94
C TRP A 221 -0.62 8.40 -9.01
N LEU A 222 0.02 7.56 -8.20
CA LEU A 222 1.15 7.89 -7.33
C LEU A 222 2.53 7.63 -7.97
N VAL A 223 2.64 7.20 -9.23
CA VAL A 223 3.94 6.88 -9.90
C VAL A 223 4.98 7.98 -9.68
N ARG A 224 4.60 9.26 -9.80
CA ARG A 224 5.56 10.37 -9.62
C ARG A 224 6.04 10.52 -8.17
N THR A 225 5.16 10.28 -7.20
CA THR A 225 5.51 10.30 -5.78
C THR A 225 6.38 9.10 -5.45
N GLU A 226 6.01 7.91 -5.94
CA GLU A 226 6.76 6.68 -5.77
C GLU A 226 8.17 6.76 -6.36
N LEU A 227 8.34 7.38 -7.54
CA LEU A 227 9.66 7.65 -8.12
C LEU A 227 10.55 8.53 -7.22
N LEU A 228 9.94 9.39 -6.40
CA LEU A 228 10.66 10.32 -5.52
C LEU A 228 11.02 9.70 -4.18
N ILE A 229 10.09 8.97 -3.55
CA ILE A 229 10.23 8.50 -2.17
C ILE A 229 10.35 6.97 -2.03
N GLY A 230 10.15 6.21 -3.11
CA GLY A 230 10.18 4.75 -3.14
C GLY A 230 8.87 4.10 -2.70
N SER A 231 8.65 2.86 -3.13
CA SER A 231 7.42 2.09 -2.87
C SER A 231 7.22 1.75 -1.40
N GLU A 232 8.29 1.48 -0.66
CA GLU A 232 8.26 1.22 0.79
C GLU A 232 7.62 2.39 1.56
N LYS A 233 7.97 3.62 1.17
CA LYS A 233 7.47 4.84 1.82
C LYS A 233 6.03 5.15 1.43
N ILE A 234 5.63 4.82 0.20
CA ILE A 234 4.22 4.86 -0.21
C ILE A 234 3.38 3.92 0.64
N GLU A 235 3.89 2.73 0.96
CA GLU A 235 3.14 1.77 1.76
C GLU A 235 2.98 2.22 3.23
N LEU A 236 3.98 2.88 3.81
CA LEU A 236 3.82 3.53 5.13
C LEU A 236 2.68 4.56 5.11
N LEU A 237 2.61 5.39 4.06
CA LEU A 237 1.52 6.37 3.90
C LEU A 237 0.17 5.68 3.74
N ARG A 238 0.08 4.60 2.96
CA ARG A 238 -1.17 3.83 2.78
C ARG A 238 -1.65 3.16 4.06
N GLN A 239 -0.75 2.79 4.96
CA GLN A 239 -1.12 2.19 6.24
C GLN A 239 -1.51 3.25 7.29
N ALA A 240 -1.13 4.51 7.08
CA ALA A 240 -1.35 5.56 8.04
C ALA A 240 -2.81 6.00 8.16
N ASN A 241 -3.17 6.35 9.38
CA ASN A 241 -4.46 6.87 9.81
C ASN A 241 -4.31 8.25 10.44
N VAL A 242 -4.86 9.28 9.78
CA VAL A 242 -4.69 10.68 10.21
C VAL A 242 -6.02 11.36 10.54
N LEU A 243 -5.99 12.31 11.48
CA LEU A 243 -7.13 13.14 11.83
C LEU A 243 -6.88 14.59 11.40
N VAL A 244 -7.80 15.19 10.63
CA VAL A 244 -7.76 16.61 10.26
C VAL A 244 -8.95 17.34 10.90
N VAL A 245 -8.64 18.30 11.78
CA VAL A 245 -9.68 19.06 12.51
C VAL A 245 -9.73 20.50 12.00
N GLY A 246 -10.85 20.85 11.38
CA GLY A 246 -11.09 22.12 10.69
C GLY A 246 -10.72 22.04 9.20
N LEU A 247 -11.68 22.29 8.32
CA LEU A 247 -11.58 22.23 6.86
C LEU A 247 -11.77 23.63 6.24
N GLY A 248 -11.31 24.65 6.96
CA GLY A 248 -11.22 26.03 6.46
C GLY A 248 -10.05 26.24 5.50
N GLY A 249 -9.49 27.46 5.49
CA GLY A 249 -8.44 27.84 4.53
C GLY A 249 -7.10 27.12 4.70
N VAL A 250 -6.88 26.44 5.83
CA VAL A 250 -5.68 25.63 6.08
C VAL A 250 -5.98 24.16 5.88
N GLY A 251 -6.92 23.61 6.67
CA GLY A 251 -7.11 22.17 6.73
C GLY A 251 -7.76 21.55 5.50
N SER A 252 -8.53 22.32 4.71
CA SER A 252 -9.01 21.79 3.42
C SER A 252 -7.87 21.47 2.46
N PHE A 253 -6.82 22.31 2.43
CA PHE A 253 -5.61 22.04 1.64
C PHE A 253 -4.75 20.95 2.29
N ALA A 254 -4.63 20.93 3.61
CA ALA A 254 -3.89 19.86 4.28
C ALA A 254 -4.49 18.47 4.00
N ALA A 255 -5.81 18.33 4.15
CA ALA A 255 -6.53 17.09 3.87
C ALA A 255 -6.40 16.65 2.40
N GLU A 256 -6.60 17.57 1.45
CA GLU A 256 -6.41 17.31 0.02
C GLU A 256 -5.01 16.76 -0.27
N PHE A 257 -3.96 17.38 0.28
CA PHE A 257 -2.58 17.00 -0.04
C PHE A 257 -2.15 15.73 0.69
N LEU A 258 -2.69 15.43 1.86
CA LEU A 258 -2.55 14.12 2.51
C LEU A 258 -3.22 13.02 1.67
N CYS A 259 -4.44 13.26 1.18
CA CYS A 259 -5.13 12.34 0.27
C CYS A 259 -4.29 12.10 -1.00
N ARG A 260 -3.79 13.17 -1.64
CA ARG A 260 -2.91 13.10 -2.82
C ARG A 260 -1.54 12.48 -2.58
N ALA A 261 -1.10 12.35 -1.32
CA ALA A 261 0.12 11.64 -0.97
C ALA A 261 -0.08 10.13 -0.86
N GLY A 262 -1.33 9.65 -0.91
CA GLY A 262 -1.66 8.25 -0.77
C GLY A 262 -1.92 7.80 0.67
N ILE A 263 -2.24 8.72 1.58
CA ILE A 263 -2.72 8.35 2.92
C ILE A 263 -3.94 7.43 2.77
N GLY A 264 -3.91 6.28 3.46
CA GLY A 264 -4.96 5.25 3.27
C GLY A 264 -6.16 5.39 4.20
N SER A 265 -6.00 5.98 5.38
CA SER A 265 -7.10 6.24 6.31
C SER A 265 -7.09 7.68 6.80
N MET A 266 -8.27 8.32 6.80
CA MET A 266 -8.40 9.70 7.27
C MET A 266 -9.73 9.91 7.99
N THR A 267 -9.71 10.67 9.08
CA THR A 267 -10.91 11.27 9.67
C THR A 267 -10.86 12.77 9.49
N ILE A 268 -11.95 13.35 8.98
CA ILE A 268 -12.09 14.81 8.83
C ILE A 268 -13.22 15.34 9.69
N VAL A 269 -12.98 16.48 10.35
CA VAL A 269 -13.93 17.11 11.27
C VAL A 269 -14.14 18.57 10.90
N ASP A 270 -15.36 18.95 10.53
CA ASP A 270 -15.77 20.35 10.39
C ASP A 270 -17.29 20.49 10.54
N GLY A 271 -17.75 21.43 11.36
CA GLY A 271 -19.18 21.69 11.62
C GLY A 271 -19.77 22.85 10.83
N ASP A 272 -18.98 23.56 10.02
CA ASP A 272 -19.44 24.69 9.23
C ASP A 272 -19.93 24.27 7.83
N VAL A 273 -20.74 25.16 7.25
CA VAL A 273 -21.09 25.13 5.83
C VAL A 273 -20.22 26.08 5.02
N VAL A 274 -20.15 25.87 3.70
CA VAL A 274 -19.45 26.75 2.77
C VAL A 274 -20.18 28.09 2.68
N ASP A 275 -19.47 29.18 2.95
CA ASP A 275 -19.99 30.56 2.82
C ASP A 275 -19.34 31.30 1.64
N VAL A 276 -20.05 32.26 1.05
CA VAL A 276 -19.56 33.07 -0.09
C VAL A 276 -18.24 33.78 0.24
N SER A 277 -18.06 34.24 1.48
CA SER A 277 -16.82 34.88 1.95
C SER A 277 -15.61 33.93 2.02
N ASN A 278 -15.83 32.62 1.88
CA ASN A 278 -14.78 31.60 1.94
C ASN A 278 -14.03 31.45 0.61
N LYS A 279 -14.65 31.87 -0.51
CA LYS A 279 -14.11 31.74 -1.88
C LYS A 279 -12.71 32.32 -2.06
N ASN A 280 -12.34 33.32 -1.26
CA ASN A 280 -11.02 33.93 -1.38
C ASN A 280 -9.87 33.01 -0.93
N ARG A 281 -10.12 31.95 -0.14
CA ARG A 281 -9.05 31.22 0.57
C ARG A 281 -9.33 29.78 0.97
N GLN A 282 -10.53 29.24 0.74
CA GLN A 282 -10.89 27.88 1.18
C GLN A 282 -11.16 27.00 -0.03
N LEU A 283 -10.54 25.82 -0.07
CA LEU A 283 -10.66 24.88 -1.19
C LEU A 283 -12.10 24.41 -1.48
N PRO A 284 -12.99 24.15 -0.49
CA PRO A 284 -14.35 23.70 -0.79
C PRO A 284 -15.27 24.82 -1.29
N ALA A 285 -14.82 26.08 -1.34
CA ALA A 285 -15.67 27.24 -1.61
C ALA A 285 -15.77 27.56 -3.11
N LEU A 286 -16.83 27.06 -3.75
CA LEU A 286 -17.22 27.32 -5.13
C LEU A 286 -18.65 27.86 -5.13
N ASP A 287 -19.09 28.54 -6.20
CA ASP A 287 -20.49 28.96 -6.31
C ASP A 287 -21.47 27.76 -6.27
N SER A 288 -21.03 26.59 -6.76
CA SER A 288 -21.79 25.35 -6.73
C SER A 288 -21.89 24.68 -5.36
N THR A 289 -21.07 25.08 -4.39
CA THR A 289 -20.98 24.41 -3.08
C THR A 289 -21.44 25.30 -1.92
N VAL A 290 -21.82 26.56 -2.17
CA VAL A 290 -22.34 27.47 -1.14
C VAL A 290 -23.54 26.84 -0.42
N GLY A 291 -23.50 26.86 0.92
CA GLY A 291 -24.52 26.27 1.79
C GLY A 291 -24.34 24.77 2.07
N MET A 292 -23.44 24.07 1.39
CA MET A 292 -23.14 22.67 1.67
C MET A 292 -22.19 22.52 2.87
N PRO A 293 -22.26 21.41 3.64
CA PRO A 293 -21.30 21.14 4.70
C PRO A 293 -19.87 21.02 4.14
N LYS A 294 -18.90 21.74 4.75
CA LYS A 294 -17.50 21.71 4.27
C LYS A 294 -16.91 20.31 4.28
N ALA A 295 -17.23 19.53 5.31
CA ALA A 295 -16.76 18.16 5.47
C ALA A 295 -17.25 17.23 4.35
N GLU A 296 -18.50 17.37 3.92
CA GLU A 296 -19.04 16.56 2.82
C GLU A 296 -18.42 16.94 1.46
N VAL A 297 -18.29 18.25 1.19
CA VAL A 297 -17.68 18.75 -0.06
C VAL A 297 -16.24 18.23 -0.17
N MET A 298 -15.47 18.30 0.91
CA MET A 298 -14.11 17.77 0.94
C MET A 298 -14.08 16.24 0.85
N ALA A 299 -15.02 15.54 1.49
CA ALA A 299 -15.10 14.09 1.41
C ALA A 299 -15.31 13.60 -0.02
N GLN A 300 -16.30 14.17 -0.71
CA GLN A 300 -16.59 13.83 -2.11
C GLN A 300 -15.38 14.09 -3.00
N ARG A 301 -14.70 15.23 -2.79
CA ARG A 301 -13.50 15.60 -3.53
C ARG A 301 -12.34 14.63 -3.30
N MET A 302 -12.09 14.21 -2.06
CA MET A 302 -11.00 13.28 -1.75
C MET A 302 -11.28 11.86 -2.23
N LEU A 303 -12.53 11.40 -2.19
CA LEU A 303 -12.92 10.10 -2.75
C LEU A 303 -12.84 10.07 -4.28
N ASP A 304 -12.97 11.22 -4.95
CA ASP A 304 -12.71 11.36 -6.38
C ASP A 304 -11.21 11.31 -6.71
N ILE A 305 -10.35 11.75 -5.78
CA ILE A 305 -8.88 11.67 -5.90
C ILE A 305 -8.37 10.26 -5.60
N ASN A 306 -8.81 9.69 -4.49
CA ASN A 306 -8.42 8.36 -4.01
C ASN A 306 -9.67 7.59 -3.60
N PRO A 307 -10.27 6.81 -4.53
CA PRO A 307 -11.46 5.99 -4.25
C PRO A 307 -11.25 4.91 -3.18
N GLU A 308 -10.00 4.64 -2.78
CA GLU A 308 -9.65 3.63 -1.77
C GLU A 308 -9.38 4.23 -0.38
N LEU A 309 -9.45 5.55 -0.24
CA LEU A 309 -9.31 6.23 1.04
C LEU A 309 -10.42 5.76 2.01
N GLN A 310 -10.01 5.20 3.14
CA GLN A 310 -10.90 4.92 4.25
C GLN A 310 -11.20 6.23 4.99
N LEU A 311 -12.27 6.89 4.57
CA LEU A 311 -12.64 8.22 5.05
C LEU A 311 -13.78 8.17 6.07
N THR A 312 -13.55 8.72 7.26
CA THR A 312 -14.60 9.02 8.25
C THR A 312 -14.89 10.52 8.26
N VAL A 313 -16.16 10.90 8.15
CA VAL A 313 -16.61 12.30 8.08
C VAL A 313 -17.40 12.64 9.33
N VAL A 314 -16.96 13.67 10.06
CA VAL A 314 -17.60 14.14 11.29
C VAL A 314 -18.04 15.58 11.11
N GLN A 315 -19.36 15.81 11.15
CA GLN A 315 -19.99 17.12 10.88
C GLN A 315 -20.38 17.90 12.13
N THR A 316 -19.76 17.61 13.27
CA THR A 316 -20.15 18.21 14.55
C THR A 316 -19.19 19.31 14.97
N PHE A 317 -19.74 20.35 15.62
CA PHE A 317 -18.93 21.28 16.39
C PHE A 317 -18.26 20.53 17.55
N GLN A 318 -17.01 20.88 17.83
CA GLN A 318 -16.16 20.21 18.81
C GLN A 318 -16.75 20.29 20.22
N GLN A 319 -17.43 19.24 20.63
CA GLN A 319 -17.76 18.99 22.03
C GLN A 319 -16.47 18.46 22.70
N PRO A 320 -15.97 19.08 23.78
CA PRO A 320 -14.69 18.70 24.40
C PRO A 320 -14.55 17.20 24.71
N ASP A 321 -15.59 16.60 25.29
CA ASP A 321 -15.57 15.19 25.67
C ASP A 321 -15.49 14.25 24.46
N TYR A 322 -16.17 14.61 23.36
CA TYR A 322 -16.12 13.84 22.12
C TYR A 322 -14.75 13.96 21.46
N MET A 323 -14.15 15.15 21.42
CA MET A 323 -12.82 15.34 20.84
C MET A 323 -11.73 14.59 21.61
N ALA A 324 -11.80 14.59 22.93
CA ALA A 324 -10.89 13.82 23.77
C ALA A 324 -11.00 12.30 23.50
N GLN A 325 -12.22 11.79 23.26
CA GLN A 325 -12.42 10.40 22.85
C GLN A 325 -11.92 10.14 21.44
N LEU A 326 -12.19 11.06 20.51
CA LEU A 326 -11.79 10.93 19.11
C LEU A 326 -10.26 10.85 18.98
N VAL A 327 -9.52 11.76 19.62
CA VAL A 327 -8.05 11.77 19.59
C VAL A 327 -7.45 10.45 20.09
N ARG A 328 -8.10 9.77 21.03
CA ARG A 328 -7.69 8.44 21.53
C ARG A 328 -8.03 7.29 20.58
N GLY A 329 -8.56 7.57 19.39
CA GLY A 329 -8.94 6.60 18.37
C GLY A 329 -7.78 5.92 17.62
N GLY A 330 -6.52 6.11 18.05
CA GLY A 330 -5.35 5.47 17.44
C GLY A 330 -4.94 6.09 16.11
N PHE A 331 -4.83 7.42 16.06
CA PHE A 331 -4.30 8.13 14.89
C PHE A 331 -2.77 8.17 14.93
N ASP A 332 -2.14 7.95 13.79
CA ASP A 332 -0.69 8.12 13.60
C ASP A 332 -0.31 9.60 13.64
N TYR A 333 -1.22 10.49 13.21
CA TYR A 333 -1.03 11.93 13.26
C TYR A 333 -2.34 12.72 13.36
N VAL A 334 -2.32 13.83 14.10
CA VAL A 334 -3.42 14.80 14.20
C VAL A 334 -3.01 16.15 13.64
N LEU A 335 -3.85 16.75 12.81
CA LEU A 335 -3.67 18.08 12.23
C LEU A 335 -4.70 19.04 12.81
N ASP A 336 -4.25 19.96 13.66
CA ASP A 336 -5.07 21.03 14.22
C ASP A 336 -5.08 22.25 13.29
N CYS A 337 -6.17 22.39 12.55
CA CYS A 337 -6.42 23.48 11.60
C CYS A 337 -7.51 24.45 12.09
N ILE A 338 -7.80 24.44 13.40
CA ILE A 338 -8.84 25.27 14.03
C ILE A 338 -8.40 26.74 14.05
N ASP A 339 -9.30 27.68 13.78
CA ASP A 339 -9.02 29.12 13.82
C ASP A 339 -9.56 29.83 15.07
N SER A 340 -10.41 29.16 15.85
CA SER A 340 -10.91 29.63 17.15
C SER A 340 -10.03 29.20 18.32
N PHE A 341 -9.85 30.10 19.28
CA PHE A 341 -8.88 29.91 20.37
C PHE A 341 -9.23 28.77 21.34
N GLN A 342 -10.45 28.75 21.88
CA GLN A 342 -10.83 27.76 22.91
C GLN A 342 -10.84 26.32 22.39
N PRO A 343 -11.46 26.00 21.25
CA PRO A 343 -11.46 24.61 20.75
C PRO A 343 -10.05 24.13 20.40
N LYS A 344 -9.19 25.01 19.83
CA LYS A 344 -7.78 24.71 19.60
C LYS A 344 -7.06 24.29 20.88
N ILE A 345 -7.18 25.09 21.93
CA ILE A 345 -6.52 24.80 23.20
C ILE A 345 -6.99 23.48 23.81
N SER A 346 -8.28 23.13 23.65
CA SER A 346 -8.79 21.82 24.08
C SER A 346 -8.12 20.69 23.32
N LEU A 347 -8.15 20.74 21.99
CA LEU A 347 -7.54 19.71 21.13
C LEU A 347 -6.04 19.52 21.42
N LEU A 348 -5.29 20.62 21.56
CA LEU A 348 -3.86 20.55 21.89
C LEU A 348 -3.62 19.86 23.23
N ALA A 349 -4.45 20.14 24.24
CA ALA A 349 -4.35 19.49 25.54
C ALA A 349 -4.69 17.99 25.45
N ASP A 350 -5.69 17.63 24.66
CA ASP A 350 -6.12 16.23 24.46
C ASP A 350 -5.05 15.42 23.72
N CYS A 351 -4.43 15.98 22.67
CA CYS A 351 -3.33 15.33 21.95
C CYS A 351 -2.10 15.13 22.86
N LEU A 352 -1.74 16.14 23.66
CA LEU A 352 -0.64 16.04 24.61
C LEU A 352 -0.91 15.00 25.70
N ALA A 353 -2.13 14.95 26.24
CA ALA A 353 -2.52 13.98 27.27
C ALA A 353 -2.65 12.56 26.71
N GLY A 354 -3.00 12.41 25.44
CA GLY A 354 -3.08 11.12 24.75
C GLY A 354 -1.76 10.65 24.15
N GLU A 355 -0.69 11.43 24.26
CA GLU A 355 0.64 11.17 23.64
C GLU A 355 0.57 10.88 22.14
N VAL A 356 -0.38 11.51 21.44
CA VAL A 356 -0.58 11.36 20.00
C VAL A 356 0.33 12.34 19.27
N ASN A 357 0.93 11.94 18.14
CA ASN A 357 1.69 12.87 17.31
C ASN A 357 0.76 13.89 16.65
N PHE A 358 1.12 15.17 16.67
CA PHE A 358 0.27 16.22 16.09
C PHE A 358 1.07 17.42 15.61
N ILE A 359 0.46 18.17 14.68
CA ILE A 359 0.94 19.48 14.21
C ILE A 359 -0.21 20.48 14.29
N SER A 360 0.10 21.73 14.61
CA SER A 360 -0.90 22.79 14.72
C SER A 360 -0.61 23.99 13.84
N SER A 361 -1.64 24.54 13.19
CA SER A 361 -1.57 25.80 12.47
C SER A 361 -1.74 26.98 13.41
N MET A 362 -0.82 27.95 13.31
CA MET A 362 -0.96 29.27 13.93
C MET A 362 -1.68 30.24 12.99
N GLY A 363 -1.65 31.55 13.29
CA GLY A 363 -2.39 32.56 12.54
C GLY A 363 -1.77 32.83 11.17
N ALA A 364 -2.49 32.50 10.09
CA ALA A 364 -2.08 32.76 8.72
C ALA A 364 -2.48 34.16 8.19
N GLY A 365 -3.43 34.85 8.84
CA GLY A 365 -3.92 36.14 8.36
C GLY A 365 -2.96 37.32 8.59
N GLY A 366 -3.20 38.41 7.86
CA GLY A 366 -2.47 39.68 7.98
C GLY A 366 -1.06 39.65 7.39
N ARG A 367 -0.83 38.78 6.41
CA ARG A 367 0.50 38.42 5.89
C ARG A 367 0.40 38.13 4.40
N ILE A 368 1.51 38.28 3.68
CA ILE A 368 1.56 38.10 2.22
C ILE A 368 2.81 37.36 1.72
N ASP A 369 3.86 37.23 2.53
CA ASP A 369 5.14 36.67 2.05
C ASP A 369 5.17 35.15 2.25
N PRO A 370 5.07 34.33 1.17
CA PRO A 370 5.08 32.89 1.29
C PRO A 370 6.42 32.33 1.76
N ALA A 371 7.54 33.02 1.47
CA ALA A 371 8.88 32.54 1.84
C ALA A 371 9.12 32.58 3.36
N LYS A 372 8.25 33.26 4.11
CA LYS A 372 8.35 33.41 5.56
C LYS A 372 7.59 32.35 6.35
N VAL A 373 6.86 31.45 5.70
CA VAL A 373 6.16 30.33 6.34
C VAL A 373 7.15 29.20 6.65
N LYS A 374 7.10 28.68 7.88
CA LYS A 374 7.92 27.54 8.29
C LYS A 374 7.24 26.67 9.35
N VAL A 375 7.78 25.47 9.54
CA VAL A 375 7.48 24.59 10.67
C VAL A 375 8.58 24.74 11.72
N ASP A 376 8.21 24.93 12.99
CA ASP A 376 9.14 25.05 14.11
C ASP A 376 8.42 24.65 15.42
N ASP A 377 9.14 24.62 16.53
CA ASP A 377 8.56 24.40 17.85
C ASP A 377 7.61 25.54 18.27
N VAL A 378 6.48 25.21 18.90
CA VAL A 378 5.49 26.19 19.38
C VAL A 378 6.13 27.29 20.24
N PHE A 379 7.10 26.96 21.09
CA PHE A 379 7.76 27.90 21.98
C PHE A 379 8.80 28.79 21.28
N SER A 380 9.26 28.40 20.09
CA SER A 380 10.18 29.16 19.24
C SER A 380 9.49 30.19 18.35
N THR A 381 8.15 30.19 18.29
CA THR A 381 7.41 31.09 17.38
C THR A 381 7.43 32.57 17.79
N TYR A 382 7.54 33.46 16.80
CA TYR A 382 7.57 34.91 16.96
C TYR A 382 6.73 35.61 15.88
N ASN A 383 6.50 36.92 16.02
CA ASN A 383 5.70 37.75 15.11
C ASN A 383 4.26 37.24 14.84
N CYS A 384 3.75 36.34 15.69
CA CYS A 384 2.43 35.73 15.57
C CYS A 384 1.62 35.93 16.87
N PRO A 385 0.69 36.90 16.92
CA PRO A 385 -0.12 37.17 18.12
C PRO A 385 -0.94 35.95 18.57
N PHE A 386 -1.45 35.17 17.62
CA PHE A 386 -2.22 33.96 17.93
C PHE A 386 -1.35 32.89 18.61
N ALA A 387 -0.15 32.64 18.09
CA ALA A 387 0.80 31.73 18.72
C ALA A 387 1.25 32.23 20.10
N GLN A 388 1.42 33.54 20.26
CA GLN A 388 1.73 34.14 21.57
C GLN A 388 0.64 33.87 22.59
N GLN A 389 -0.63 34.00 22.19
CA GLN A 389 -1.78 33.70 23.05
C GLN A 389 -1.84 32.21 23.41
N VAL A 390 -1.60 31.32 22.43
CA VAL A 390 -1.52 29.87 22.64
C VAL A 390 -0.43 29.53 23.65
N ARG A 391 0.81 29.99 23.44
CA ARG A 391 1.93 29.77 24.37
C ARG A 391 1.63 30.26 25.78
N LYS A 392 1.06 31.47 25.91
CA LYS A 392 0.70 32.04 27.21
C LYS A 392 -0.27 31.11 27.95
N PHE A 393 -1.26 30.57 27.24
CA PHE A 393 -2.25 29.69 27.84
C PHE A 393 -1.70 28.30 28.17
N LEU A 394 -0.88 27.71 27.30
CA LEU A 394 -0.17 26.46 27.57
C LEU A 394 0.67 26.55 28.86
N ARG A 395 1.41 27.66 29.04
CA ARG A 395 2.18 27.92 30.27
C ARG A 395 1.29 28.03 31.52
N ILE A 396 0.14 28.69 31.41
CA ILE A 396 -0.85 28.78 32.51
C ILE A 396 -1.36 27.38 32.89
N LYS A 397 -1.53 26.48 31.91
CA LYS A 397 -1.90 25.08 32.14
C LYS A 397 -0.72 24.18 32.58
N GLY A 398 0.47 24.74 32.79
CA GLY A 398 1.67 23.97 33.17
C GLY A 398 2.25 23.10 32.04
N ILE A 399 1.83 23.32 30.80
CA ILE A 399 2.33 22.59 29.62
C ILE A 399 3.60 23.27 29.12
N ASN A 400 4.73 22.55 29.24
CA ASN A 400 6.04 23.01 28.79
C ASN A 400 6.66 22.14 27.68
N LYS A 401 5.99 21.05 27.29
CA LYS A 401 6.43 20.17 26.19
C LYS A 401 6.15 20.86 24.86
N GLY A 402 7.21 21.02 24.07
CA GLY A 402 7.14 21.56 22.72
C GLY A 402 6.44 20.62 21.73
N PHE A 403 5.99 21.16 20.60
CA PHE A 403 5.36 20.43 19.50
C PHE A 403 5.45 21.25 18.20
N PRO A 404 5.43 20.59 17.02
CA PRO A 404 5.60 21.28 15.76
C PRO A 404 4.37 22.14 15.43
N VAL A 405 4.63 23.35 14.97
CA VAL A 405 3.59 24.28 14.50
C VAL A 405 3.99 24.95 13.20
N VAL A 406 2.99 25.28 12.37
CA VAL A 406 3.18 26.12 11.19
C VAL A 406 2.89 27.57 11.53
N PHE A 407 3.84 28.45 11.29
CA PHE A 407 3.67 29.89 11.43
C PHE A 407 4.48 30.64 10.37
N SER A 408 4.18 31.93 10.19
CA SER A 408 5.02 32.83 9.40
C SER A 408 5.82 33.75 10.32
N THR A 409 7.07 33.99 9.92
CA THR A 409 8.00 34.92 10.56
C THR A 409 7.72 36.37 10.20
N GLU A 410 6.81 36.61 9.26
CA GLU A 410 6.35 37.95 8.86
C GLU A 410 5.55 38.62 9.99
N LEU A 411 5.83 39.92 10.19
CA LEU A 411 5.00 40.77 11.04
C LEU A 411 3.59 40.84 10.45
N VAL A 412 2.59 40.71 11.33
CA VAL A 412 1.19 40.90 10.92
C VAL A 412 0.94 42.36 10.55
N MET A 413 0.20 42.60 9.48
CA MET A 413 -0.27 43.92 9.06
C MET A 413 -1.37 44.40 10.00
N PRO A 414 -1.13 45.41 10.87
CA PRO A 414 -2.11 45.82 11.88
C PRO A 414 -3.40 46.36 11.25
N ASN A 415 -3.27 47.04 10.11
CA ASN A 415 -4.37 47.69 9.40
C ASN A 415 -5.36 46.70 8.78
N SER A 416 -5.03 45.41 8.70
CA SER A 416 -5.94 44.39 8.21
C SER A 416 -6.73 43.70 9.33
N LEU A 417 -6.64 44.16 10.57
CA LEU A 417 -7.40 43.62 11.70
C LEU A 417 -8.83 44.13 11.69
N GLN A 418 -9.79 43.21 11.84
CA GLN A 418 -11.20 43.54 12.01
C GLN A 418 -11.75 42.86 13.26
N LEU A 419 -12.57 43.60 14.01
CA LEU A 419 -13.28 43.09 15.19
C LEU A 419 -14.59 42.42 14.77
N THR A 420 -15.00 41.42 15.52
CA THR A 420 -16.28 40.73 15.37
C THR A 420 -17.15 40.99 16.60
N GLU A 421 -18.45 40.69 16.50
CA GLU A 421 -19.37 40.75 17.66
C GLU A 421 -19.13 39.64 18.70
N GLY A 422 -18.08 38.82 18.51
CA GLY A 422 -17.76 37.71 19.42
C GLY A 422 -18.52 36.40 19.16
N SER A 423 -19.28 36.31 18.06
CA SER A 423 -19.92 35.07 17.63
C SER A 423 -18.89 33.96 17.34
N ALA A 424 -19.24 32.70 17.65
CA ALA A 424 -18.41 31.51 17.42
C ALA A 424 -16.99 31.52 18.06
N PHE A 425 -16.84 32.15 19.24
CA PHE A 425 -15.56 32.22 20.00
C PHE A 425 -14.43 32.99 19.30
N LYS A 426 -14.75 33.78 18.29
CA LYS A 426 -13.80 34.57 17.51
C LYS A 426 -14.02 36.05 17.81
N LYS A 427 -13.03 36.71 18.41
CA LYS A 427 -13.09 38.14 18.80
C LYS A 427 -12.60 39.10 17.71
N SER A 428 -11.74 38.61 16.83
CA SER A 428 -11.14 39.39 15.76
C SER A 428 -10.56 38.47 14.70
N TYR A 429 -10.34 38.99 13.50
CA TYR A 429 -9.59 38.32 12.45
C TYR A 429 -8.78 39.30 11.63
N TYR A 430 -7.72 38.80 10.99
CA TYR A 430 -6.99 39.57 10.01
C TYR A 430 -7.50 39.25 8.60
N GLY A 431 -7.43 40.22 7.70
CA GLY A 431 -7.54 40.00 6.26
C GLY A 431 -6.62 38.89 5.78
N THR A 432 -7.03 38.20 4.72
CA THR A 432 -6.33 37.02 4.20
C THR A 432 -6.18 37.12 2.69
N ILE A 433 -5.07 36.58 2.18
CA ILE A 433 -4.82 36.41 0.75
C ILE A 433 -4.92 34.93 0.38
N SER A 434 -5.23 34.64 -0.88
CA SER A 434 -5.68 33.31 -1.31
C SER A 434 -4.70 32.17 -1.06
N TYR A 435 -3.41 32.43 -1.25
CA TYR A 435 -2.38 31.40 -1.18
C TYR A 435 -1.85 31.14 0.24
N LEU A 436 -2.00 32.09 1.18
CA LEU A 436 -1.26 32.01 2.42
C LEU A 436 -1.82 30.97 3.41
N PRO A 437 -3.15 30.90 3.66
CA PRO A 437 -3.72 29.80 4.42
C PRO A 437 -3.47 28.43 3.76
N ALA A 438 -3.57 28.36 2.43
CA ALA A 438 -3.29 27.14 1.68
C ALA A 438 -1.84 26.67 1.90
N LEU A 439 -0.87 27.61 1.83
CA LEU A 439 0.54 27.32 2.08
C LEU A 439 0.78 26.80 3.50
N PHE A 440 0.07 27.32 4.51
CA PHE A 440 0.14 26.73 5.86
C PHE A 440 -0.31 25.26 5.85
N GLY A 441 -1.41 24.96 5.15
CA GLY A 441 -1.90 23.59 4.97
C GLY A 441 -0.89 22.68 4.26
N LEU A 442 -0.20 23.20 3.24
CA LEU A 442 0.86 22.49 2.52
C LEU A 442 2.08 22.20 3.41
N HIS A 443 2.49 23.15 4.25
CA HIS A 443 3.56 22.91 5.23
C HIS A 443 3.16 21.86 6.27
N MET A 444 1.89 21.85 6.71
CA MET A 444 1.38 20.81 7.60
C MET A 444 1.41 19.44 6.93
N ALA A 445 0.82 19.32 5.74
CA ALA A 445 0.82 18.07 4.98
C ALA A 445 2.25 17.58 4.71
N SER A 446 3.14 18.47 4.27
CA SER A 446 4.55 18.12 4.02
C SER A 446 5.25 17.60 5.27
N HIS A 447 5.05 18.23 6.42
CA HIS A 447 5.62 17.75 7.67
C HIS A 447 5.10 16.36 8.02
N VAL A 448 3.77 16.17 8.02
CA VAL A 448 3.14 14.88 8.37
C VAL A 448 3.55 13.77 7.42
N ILE A 449 3.55 14.02 6.10
CA ILE A 449 3.97 13.04 5.10
C ILE A 449 5.39 12.58 5.38
N ARG A 450 6.32 13.52 5.65
CA ARG A 450 7.73 13.20 5.86
C ARG A 450 8.01 12.50 7.19
N GLU A 451 7.24 12.82 8.24
CA GLU A 451 7.29 12.08 9.51
C GLU A 451 6.82 10.63 9.31
N ILE A 452 5.63 10.42 8.73
CA ILE A 452 5.05 9.07 8.53
C ILE A 452 5.90 8.23 7.58
N SER A 453 6.43 8.84 6.52
CA SER A 453 7.30 8.14 5.56
C SER A 453 8.77 8.09 6.00
N GLU A 454 9.12 8.59 7.18
CA GLU A 454 10.48 8.58 7.72
C GLU A 454 11.53 9.13 6.71
N LEU A 455 11.24 10.29 6.12
CA LEU A 455 12.13 10.97 5.16
C LEU A 455 13.15 11.90 5.82
N TRP A 456 13.35 11.77 7.13
CA TRP A 456 14.18 12.64 7.96
C TRP A 456 15.38 11.92 8.58
#